data_AF-A0A5C7TGX3-F1
#
_entry.id   AF-A0A5C7TGX3-F1
#
_cell.length_a   1.000
_cell.length_b   1.000
_cell.length_c   1.000
_cell.angle_alpha   90.00
_cell.angle_beta   90.00
_cell.angle_gamma   90.00
#
_symmetry.space_group_name_H-M   'P 1'
#
loop_
_entity.id
_entity.type
_entity.pdbx_description
1 polymer ?
#
loop_
_entity_poly.entity_id
_entity_poly.type
_entity_poly.pdbx_seq_one_letter_code
_entity_poly.pdbx_strand_id
1 'polypeptide(L)'
;MAYPTPVAVPSLQSASADWDALICIAENFQQLPDTALTSFVKQQQQFDQRIGRETVTTICPTAPGQRLILAPTGPLLRDFDDVRCIADVAKIAILQAKAAGAVRPLL
;
A
#
# COMPACT_ATOMS: atom_id res chain seq x y z
N MET A 1 9.68 -22.44 13.66
CA MET A 1 9.19 -21.08 13.34
C MET A 1 8.57 -21.13 11.96
N ALA A 2 7.29 -20.77 11.82
CA ALA A 2 6.69 -20.61 10.50
C ALA A 2 7.13 -19.24 9.95
N TYR A 3 7.87 -19.24 8.84
CA TYR A 3 8.20 -18.02 8.12
C TYR A 3 7.08 -17.73 7.12
N PRO A 4 6.66 -16.46 6.93
CA PRO A 4 5.73 -16.12 5.87
C PRO A 4 6.37 -16.42 4.52
N THR A 5 5.66 -17.17 3.68
CA THR A 5 6.07 -17.46 2.30
C THR A 5 5.48 -16.39 1.38
N PRO A 6 6.31 -15.54 0.74
CA PRO A 6 5.81 -14.56 -0.21
C PRO A 6 5.28 -15.30 -1.45
N VAL A 7 4.10 -14.89 -1.94
CA VAL A 7 3.51 -15.38 -3.17
C VAL A 7 3.46 -14.22 -4.15
N ALA A 8 4.14 -14.35 -5.28
CA ALA A 8 4.10 -13.34 -6.33
C ALA A 8 2.73 -13.36 -7.03
N VAL A 9 2.06 -12.21 -7.06
CA VAL A 9 0.79 -12.04 -7.76
C VAL A 9 1.03 -11.11 -8.96
N PRO A 10 0.72 -11.52 -10.20
CA PRO A 10 1.07 -10.76 -11.40
C PRO A 10 0.21 -9.50 -11.60
N SER A 11 -1.02 -9.48 -11.08
CA SER A 11 -1.91 -8.32 -11.16
C SER A 11 -2.92 -8.29 -10.01
N LEU A 12 -3.43 -7.11 -9.67
CA LEU A 12 -4.48 -6.95 -8.66
C LEU A 12 -5.74 -7.76 -8.98
N GLN A 13 -6.07 -7.93 -10.27
CA GLN A 13 -7.23 -8.70 -10.71
C GLN A 13 -7.02 -10.21 -10.55
N SER A 14 -5.77 -10.67 -10.53
CA SER A 14 -5.41 -12.08 -10.29
C SER A 14 -5.27 -12.42 -8.81
N ALA A 15 -5.34 -11.43 -7.91
CA ALA A 15 -5.32 -11.65 -6.48
C ALA A 15 -6.57 -12.43 -6.07
N SER A 16 -6.40 -13.59 -5.45
CA SER A 16 -7.54 -14.37 -4.94
C SER A 16 -8.25 -13.64 -3.80
N ALA A 17 -9.47 -14.05 -3.48
CA ALA A 17 -10.25 -13.49 -2.36
C ALA A 17 -9.63 -13.77 -0.97
N ASP A 18 -8.48 -14.45 -0.93
CA ASP A 18 -7.73 -14.80 0.27
C ASP A 18 -7.01 -13.63 0.93
N TRP A 19 -6.77 -12.55 0.19
CA TRP A 19 -6.05 -11.38 0.69
C TRP A 19 -7.03 -10.40 1.34
N ASP A 20 -6.66 -9.87 2.50
CA ASP A 20 -7.55 -9.10 3.37
C ASP A 20 -7.17 -7.62 3.55
N ALA A 21 -6.06 -7.21 2.93
CA ALA A 21 -5.64 -5.83 2.81
C ALA A 21 -4.72 -5.63 1.60
N LEU A 22 -4.69 -4.41 1.09
CA LEU A 22 -3.74 -3.94 0.08
C LEU A 22 -2.83 -2.88 0.68
N ILE A 23 -1.53 -3.11 0.65
CA ILE A 23 -0.49 -2.14 0.93
C ILE A 23 0.01 -1.62 -0.42
N CYS A 24 0.05 -0.30 -0.58
CA CYS A 24 0.57 0.33 -1.77
C CYS A 24 1.77 1.20 -1.38
N ILE A 25 2.94 0.82 -1.89
CA ILE A 25 4.19 1.55 -1.70
C ILE A 25 4.52 2.27 -3.00
N ALA A 26 4.58 3.60 -2.95
CA ALA A 26 4.91 4.40 -4.13
C ALA A 26 5.47 5.77 -3.73
N GLU A 27 6.22 6.40 -4.62
CA GLU A 27 6.62 7.81 -4.47
C GLU A 27 5.41 8.74 -4.65
N ASN A 28 4.58 8.45 -5.67
CA ASN A 28 3.33 9.16 -5.91
C ASN A 28 2.18 8.15 -6.07
N PHE A 29 0.98 8.55 -5.64
CA PHE A 29 -0.25 7.76 -5.82
C PHE A 29 -1.12 8.27 -6.97
N GLN A 30 -0.57 9.11 -7.84
CA GLN A 30 -1.28 9.74 -8.96
C GLN A 30 -1.27 8.86 -10.21
N GLN A 31 -0.31 7.93 -10.29
CA GLN A 31 -0.10 6.99 -11.39
C GLN A 31 0.00 5.56 -10.87
N LEU A 32 -1.11 5.02 -10.34
CA LEU A 32 -1.18 3.59 -10.01
C LEU A 32 -1.56 2.78 -11.25
N PRO A 33 -1.13 1.52 -11.36
CA PRO A 33 -1.44 0.65 -12.50
C PRO A 33 -2.94 0.40 -12.69
N ASP A 34 -3.74 0.56 -11.62
CA ASP A 34 -5.19 0.49 -11.67
C ASP A 34 -5.82 1.91 -11.64
N THR A 35 -6.65 2.20 -12.64
CA THR A 35 -7.34 3.47 -12.79
C THR A 35 -8.42 3.66 -11.73
N ALA A 36 -9.07 2.59 -11.29
CA ALA A 36 -10.08 2.63 -10.23
C ALA A 36 -9.44 3.06 -8.91
N LEU A 37 -8.35 2.40 -8.50
CA LEU A 37 -7.57 2.78 -7.32
C LEU A 37 -7.04 4.21 -7.42
N THR A 38 -6.49 4.60 -8.58
CA THR A 38 -5.99 5.97 -8.77
C THR A 38 -7.08 7.02 -8.53
N SER A 39 -8.29 6.79 -9.07
CA SER A 39 -9.42 7.71 -8.89
C SER A 39 -9.87 7.79 -7.43
N PHE A 40 -9.91 6.64 -6.74
CA PHE A 40 -10.24 6.55 -5.33
C PHE A 40 -9.23 7.32 -4.46
N VAL A 41 -7.93 7.09 -4.67
CA VAL A 41 -6.89 7.78 -3.89
C VAL A 41 -6.91 9.29 -4.13
N LYS A 42 -7.14 9.73 -5.37
CA LYS A 42 -7.31 11.17 -5.68
C LYS A 42 -8.49 11.80 -4.95
N GLN A 43 -9.62 11.10 -4.85
CA GLN A 43 -10.77 11.57 -4.07
C GLN A 43 -10.45 11.64 -2.58
N GLN A 44 -9.81 10.61 -2.03
CA GLN A 44 -9.41 10.60 -0.62
C GLN A 44 -8.42 11.71 -0.30
N GLN A 45 -7.50 12.04 -1.20
CA GLN A 45 -6.53 13.11 -1.01
C GLN A 45 -7.16 14.51 -0.91
N GLN A 46 -8.39 14.70 -1.41
CA GLN A 46 -9.11 15.97 -1.24
C GLN A 46 -9.52 16.20 0.23
N PHE A 47 -9.75 15.11 0.98
CA PHE A 47 -10.13 15.15 2.38
C PHE A 47 -8.93 14.93 3.31
N ASP A 48 -8.10 13.94 3.01
CA ASP A 48 -6.94 13.57 3.82
C ASP A 48 -5.62 14.02 3.18
N GLN A 49 -5.13 15.17 3.62
CA GLN A 49 -3.88 15.79 3.17
C GLN A 49 -2.62 15.04 3.61
N ARG A 50 -2.76 13.99 4.43
CA ARG A 50 -1.67 13.12 4.87
C ARG A 50 -1.27 12.12 3.78
N ILE A 51 -2.18 11.83 2.85
CA ILE A 51 -1.92 10.94 1.71
C ILE A 51 -0.80 11.50 0.84
N GLY A 52 0.29 10.74 0.72
CA GLY A 52 1.51 11.15 0.02
C GLY A 52 2.58 11.77 0.93
N ARG A 53 2.30 11.98 2.22
CA ARG A 53 3.25 12.51 3.21
C ARG A 53 3.60 11.51 4.31
N GLU A 54 2.61 10.74 4.75
CA GLU A 54 2.79 9.69 5.75
C GLU A 54 1.96 8.45 5.39
N THR A 55 2.20 7.35 6.10
CA THR A 55 1.47 6.11 5.89
C THR A 55 0.05 6.23 6.43
N VAL A 56 -0.95 6.08 5.55
CA VAL A 56 -2.36 6.24 5.89
C VAL A 56 -3.13 4.96 5.57
N THR A 57 -4.04 4.57 6.46
CA THR A 57 -4.99 3.48 6.24
C THR A 57 -6.36 4.04 5.86
N THR A 58 -6.94 3.55 4.77
CA THR A 58 -8.24 3.95 4.22
C THR A 58 -9.09 2.72 3.88
N ILE A 59 -10.40 2.92 3.74
CA ILE A 59 -11.34 1.87 3.34
C ILE A 59 -11.64 2.03 1.86
N CYS A 60 -11.16 1.11 1.03
CA CYS A 60 -11.31 1.15 -0.42
C CYS A 60 -12.12 -0.06 -0.91
N PRO A 61 -13.32 0.13 -1.49
CA PRO A 61 -14.16 -1.00 -1.92
C PRO A 61 -13.52 -1.91 -2.96
N THR A 62 -12.58 -1.39 -3.76
CA THR A 62 -11.90 -2.13 -4.82
C THR A 62 -10.63 -2.84 -4.33
N ALA A 63 -10.19 -2.58 -3.11
CA ALA A 63 -9.03 -3.25 -2.52
C ALA A 63 -9.42 -4.61 -1.91
N PRO A 64 -8.54 -5.63 -1.99
CA PRO A 64 -8.67 -6.86 -1.22
C PRO A 64 -9.00 -6.62 0.26
N GLY A 65 -10.06 -7.27 0.76
CA GLY A 65 -10.56 -7.08 2.12
C GLY A 65 -10.99 -5.66 2.49
N GLN A 66 -11.19 -4.78 1.49
CA GLN A 66 -11.62 -3.38 1.61
C GLN A 66 -10.65 -2.46 2.36
N ARG A 67 -9.45 -2.94 2.72
CA ARG A 67 -8.44 -2.17 3.45
C ARG A 67 -7.34 -1.74 2.50
N LEU A 68 -7.06 -0.45 2.45
CA LEU A 68 -6.00 0.13 1.64
C LEU A 68 -5.04 0.93 2.52
N ILE A 69 -3.80 0.48 2.61
CA ILE A 69 -2.70 1.17 3.29
C ILE A 69 -1.84 1.84 2.23
N LEU A 70 -1.77 3.16 2.26
CA LEU A 70 -0.95 3.97 1.36
C LEU A 70 0.32 4.36 2.09
N ALA A 71 1.47 3.93 1.59
CA ALA A 71 2.76 4.14 2.23
C ALA A 71 3.71 4.90 1.29
N PRO A 72 3.83 6.23 1.43
CA PRO A 72 4.66 7.01 0.53
C PRO A 72 6.14 6.75 0.83
N THR A 73 6.94 6.49 -0.21
CA THR A 73 8.40 6.33 -0.05
C THR A 73 9.11 7.67 0.14
N GLY A 74 8.45 8.77 -0.21
CA GLY A 74 9.12 10.03 -0.49
C GLY A 74 9.86 9.98 -1.83
N PRO A 75 10.52 11.09 -2.22
CA PRO A 75 11.33 11.13 -3.43
C PRO A 75 12.45 10.10 -3.33
N LEU A 76 12.63 9.29 -4.37
CA LEU A 76 13.66 8.23 -4.43
C LEU A 76 14.91 8.65 -5.23
N LEU A 77 14.90 9.87 -5.78
CA LEU A 77 15.93 10.38 -6.68
C LEU A 77 16.90 11.36 -6.00
N ARG A 78 16.97 11.41 -4.67
CA ARG A 78 18.01 12.21 -3.99
C ARG A 78 19.32 11.42 -3.97
N ASP A 79 20.42 12.15 -3.87
CA ASP A 79 21.78 11.60 -3.96
C ASP A 79 22.12 10.52 -2.91
N PHE A 80 21.28 10.32 -1.88
CA PHE A 80 21.48 9.38 -0.78
C PHE A 80 20.31 8.39 -0.59
N ASP A 81 19.32 8.40 -1.47
CA ASP A 81 18.20 7.47 -1.38
C ASP A 81 18.61 6.09 -1.92
N ASP A 82 18.27 5.05 -1.16
CA ASP A 82 18.63 3.66 -1.44
C ASP A 82 17.39 2.78 -1.21
N VAL A 83 17.42 1.53 -1.67
CA VAL A 83 16.34 0.53 -1.55
C VAL A 83 15.85 0.36 -0.10
N ARG A 84 16.69 0.71 0.87
CA ARG A 84 16.37 0.76 2.31
C ARG A 84 15.14 1.63 2.62
N CYS A 85 14.94 2.74 1.93
CA CYS A 85 13.77 3.61 2.12
C CYS A 85 12.46 2.86 1.87
N ILE A 86 12.43 1.97 0.87
CA ILE A 86 11.27 1.13 0.56
C ILE A 86 11.04 0.13 1.70
N ALA A 87 12.10 -0.49 2.22
CA ALA A 87 11.99 -1.46 3.31
C ALA A 87 11.51 -0.82 4.62
N ASP A 88 11.97 0.39 4.95
CA ASP A 88 11.56 1.13 6.14
C ASP A 88 10.08 1.51 6.07
N VAL A 89 9.63 1.98 4.91
CA VAL A 89 8.23 2.35 4.67
C VAL A 89 7.34 1.11 4.65
N ALA A 90 7.77 0.01 4.04
CA ALA A 90 7.08 -1.27 4.08
C ALA A 90 6.90 -1.80 5.51
N LYS A 91 7.92 -1.64 6.35
CA LYS A 91 7.87 -2.01 7.77
C LYS A 91 6.82 -1.21 8.53
N ILE A 92 6.70 0.10 8.27
CA ILE A 92 5.65 0.92 8.88
C ILE A 92 4.27 0.49 8.38
N ALA A 93 4.14 0.27 7.08
CA ALA A 93 2.88 -0.12 6.45
C ALA A 93 2.35 -1.47 6.94
N ILE A 94 3.22 -2.48 7.07
CA ILE A 94 2.81 -3.80 7.57
C ILE A 94 2.39 -3.76 9.04
N LEU A 95 3.03 -2.91 9.86
CA LEU A 95 2.64 -2.70 11.26
C LEU A 95 1.25 -2.03 11.35
N GLN A 96 0.97 -1.06 10.48
CA GLN A 96 -0.37 -0.46 10.39
C GLN A 96 -1.42 -1.47 9.90
N ALA A 97 -1.11 -2.26 8.86
CA ALA A 97 -2.01 -3.29 8.35
C ALA A 97 -2.34 -4.32 9.45
N LYS A 98 -1.32 -4.76 10.21
CA LYS A 98 -1.50 -5.64 11.36
C LYS A 98 -2.39 -5.01 12.43
N ALA A 99 -2.17 -3.73 12.76
CA ALA A 99 -2.99 -3.01 13.74
C ALA A 99 -4.45 -2.85 13.27
N ALA A 100 -4.68 -2.74 11.95
CA ALA A 100 -6.01 -2.74 11.33
C ALA A 100 -6.66 -4.13 11.25
N GLY A 101 -5.99 -5.17 11.76
CA GLY A 101 -6.48 -6.55 11.80
C GLY A 101 -6.24 -7.36 10.54
N ALA A 102 -5.33 -6.93 9.65
CA ALA A 102 -4.95 -7.72 8.48
C ALA A 102 -4.10 -8.95 8.89
N VAL A 103 -4.41 -10.08 8.27
CA VAL A 103 -3.79 -11.39 8.47
C VAL A 103 -3.03 -11.82 7.21
N ARG A 104 -3.55 -11.47 6.03
CA ARG A 104 -2.99 -11.82 4.71
C ARG A 104 -2.95 -10.57 3.81
N PRO A 105 -2.08 -9.59 4.13
CA PRO A 105 -1.94 -8.40 3.31
C PRO A 105 -1.18 -8.70 2.01
N LEU A 106 -1.61 -8.05 0.93
CA LEU A 106 -0.91 -7.96 -0.35
C LEU A 106 -0.12 -6.64 -0.39
N LEU A 107 1.10 -6.64 -0.93
CA LEU A 107 2.01 -5.48 -0.99
C LEU A 107 2.55 -5.29 -2.41
#